data_AF-W6YB90-F1
#
_entry.id   AF-W6YB90-F1
#
_cell.length_a   1.000
_cell.length_b   1.000
_cell.length_c   1.000
_cell.angle_alpha   90.00
_cell.angle_beta   90.00
_cell.angle_gamma   90.00
#
_symmetry.space_group_name_H-M   'P 1'
#
loop_
_entity.id
_entity.type
_entity.pdbx_description
1 polymer ?
#
loop_
_entity_poly.entity_id
_entity_poly.type
_entity_poly.pdbx_seq_one_letter_code
_entity_poly.pdbx_strand_id
1 'polypeptide(L)'
;MADTKKSKFSLPPLIAKVQSLLPRKQDDSPMFNHPFDTNSCPHHRIARKIYGASLLALFITAILVMTLKAITYSFVEDNRMTGFLFDPDTTSSTNGNIIMAALPRMLHTLPTKLAIIIAAISLSLATGHLALVIIDWKSGKRTQSNAFRRNTMFIHIVNAILVLFALVAIYTTHTNSSTYRPTYISELTANSTSTTPTIASPSDPVFRYDRGTFDLETWACSLKSVEGAGMVRDDYAKQCSIETAGRAVMVPFLIAAWIVAGVSVWGFVGGGRRGPDGERMSTDEVGVEMGKMNATDE
;
A
#
# COMPACT_ATOMS: atom_id res chain seq x y z
N MET A 1 41.54 12.05 -88.77
CA MET A 1 40.69 11.34 -87.78
C MET A 1 40.39 12.32 -86.66
N ALA A 2 39.13 12.74 -86.55
CA ALA A 2 38.73 13.86 -85.71
C ALA A 2 38.42 13.42 -84.28
N ASP A 3 39.01 14.14 -83.33
CA ASP A 3 38.91 13.94 -81.89
C ASP A 3 37.56 14.48 -81.37
N THR A 4 36.65 13.58 -80.99
CA THR A 4 35.35 13.97 -80.42
C THR A 4 35.50 14.27 -78.92
N LYS A 5 35.62 15.56 -78.60
CA LYS A 5 35.63 16.10 -77.24
C LYS A 5 34.24 15.94 -76.58
N LYS A 6 34.10 15.03 -75.61
CA LYS A 6 32.86 14.88 -74.81
C LYS A 6 32.63 16.11 -73.95
N SER A 7 31.46 16.75 -74.08
CA SER A 7 31.04 17.87 -73.24
C SER A 7 30.74 17.41 -71.81
N LYS A 8 31.48 17.92 -70.82
CA LYS A 8 31.14 17.77 -69.40
C LYS A 8 29.96 18.67 -69.07
N PHE A 9 28.79 18.08 -68.86
CA PHE A 9 27.63 18.76 -68.32
C PHE A 9 27.88 19.09 -66.84
N SER A 10 28.06 20.36 -66.54
CA SER A 10 28.11 20.90 -65.18
C SER A 10 26.69 21.32 -64.78
N LEU A 11 26.11 20.68 -63.78
CA LEU A 11 24.79 21.03 -63.27
C LEU A 11 24.84 22.39 -62.56
N PRO A 12 23.82 23.26 -62.73
CA PRO A 12 23.81 24.58 -62.15
C PRO A 12 23.73 24.54 -60.60
N PRO A 13 24.34 25.52 -59.90
CA PRO A 13 24.49 25.54 -58.44
C PRO A 13 23.17 25.63 -57.65
N LEU A 14 22.04 25.85 -58.33
CA LEU A 14 20.71 25.91 -57.71
C LEU A 14 20.21 24.54 -57.24
N ILE A 15 20.59 23.44 -57.90
CA ILE A 15 20.16 22.08 -57.53
C ILE A 15 20.83 21.63 -56.22
N ALA A 16 22.08 22.04 -55.98
CA ALA A 16 22.79 21.77 -54.74
C ALA A 16 22.13 22.44 -53.52
N LYS A 17 21.54 23.62 -53.72
CA LYS A 17 20.86 24.39 -52.67
C LYS A 17 19.47 23.81 -52.33
N VAL A 18 18.82 23.16 -53.29
CA VAL A 18 17.57 22.41 -53.06
C VAL A 18 17.86 21.07 -52.38
N GLN A 19 18.95 20.39 -52.75
CA GLN A 19 19.39 19.16 -52.06
C GLN A 19 19.81 19.38 -50.61
N SER A 20 20.32 20.57 -50.24
CA SER A 20 20.61 20.90 -48.84
C SER A 20 19.37 21.21 -47.98
N LEU A 21 18.22 21.46 -48.60
CA LEU A 21 16.94 21.70 -47.92
C LEU A 21 16.10 20.43 -47.78
N LEU A 22 16.40 19.39 -48.57
CA LEU A 22 15.88 18.06 -48.33
C LEU A 22 16.60 17.47 -47.11
N PRO A 23 15.89 17.07 -46.04
CA PRO A 23 16.51 16.41 -44.91
C PRO A 23 17.27 15.20 -45.44
N ARG A 24 18.60 15.28 -45.35
CA ARG A 24 19.49 14.16 -45.65
C ARG A 24 18.97 13.01 -44.80
N LYS A 25 18.43 11.97 -45.44
CA LYS A 25 18.04 10.73 -44.78
C LYS A 25 19.31 10.25 -44.11
N GLN A 26 19.43 10.56 -42.83
CA GLN A 26 20.54 10.14 -42.01
C GLN A 26 20.50 8.62 -42.10
N ASP A 27 21.61 7.99 -42.47
CA ASP A 27 21.71 6.54 -42.42
C ASP A 27 21.49 6.14 -40.97
N ASP A 28 20.23 5.88 -40.64
CA ASP A 28 19.78 5.19 -39.44
C ASP A 28 20.22 3.73 -39.60
N SER A 29 21.52 3.53 -39.65
CA SER A 29 22.11 2.25 -39.31
C SER A 29 21.57 1.95 -37.91
N PRO A 30 20.88 0.83 -37.69
CA PRO A 30 20.39 0.51 -36.37
C PRO A 30 21.61 0.30 -35.50
N MET A 31 22.00 1.33 -34.74
CA MET A 31 23.13 1.31 -33.83
C MET A 31 22.71 0.50 -32.59
N PHE A 32 22.51 -0.79 -32.80
CA PHE A 32 22.55 -1.79 -31.74
C PHE A 32 23.98 -1.78 -31.18
N ASN A 33 24.13 -1.62 -29.86
CA ASN A 33 25.38 -1.74 -29.08
C ASN A 33 26.22 -0.48 -28.78
N HIS A 34 25.74 0.75 -28.96
CA HIS A 34 26.47 1.87 -28.35
C HIS A 34 26.20 1.96 -26.84
N PRO A 35 27.25 2.04 -25.99
CA PRO A 35 27.07 2.26 -24.56
C PRO A 35 26.40 3.62 -24.37
N PHE A 36 25.15 3.58 -23.89
CA PHE A 36 24.37 4.78 -23.65
C PHE A 36 24.88 5.48 -22.40
N ASP A 37 25.26 6.76 -22.53
CA ASP A 37 25.61 7.55 -21.36
C ASP A 37 24.32 7.98 -20.63
N THR A 38 23.95 7.18 -19.63
CA THR A 38 22.81 7.49 -18.75
C THR A 38 22.98 8.80 -17.98
N ASN A 39 24.17 9.41 -17.96
CA ASN A 39 24.39 10.73 -17.35
C ASN A 39 23.92 11.88 -18.22
N SER A 40 23.81 11.72 -19.54
CA SER A 40 23.46 12.80 -20.46
C SER A 40 21.96 13.13 -20.47
N CYS A 41 21.11 12.29 -19.88
CA CYS A 41 19.65 12.46 -19.89
C CYS A 41 19.10 12.85 -18.50
N PRO A 42 18.84 14.14 -18.22
CA PRO A 42 18.40 14.62 -16.92
C PRO A 42 17.05 14.03 -16.47
N HIS A 43 16.17 13.69 -17.41
CA HIS A 43 14.85 13.12 -17.14
C HIS A 43 14.90 11.78 -16.37
N HIS A 44 15.88 10.92 -16.65
CA HIS A 44 16.00 9.63 -15.97
C HIS A 44 16.40 9.77 -14.51
N ARG A 45 17.28 10.73 -14.19
CA ARG A 45 17.67 11.01 -12.80
C ARG A 45 16.49 11.54 -11.99
N ILE A 46 15.67 12.40 -12.59
CA ILE A 46 14.46 12.95 -11.95
C ILE A 46 13.45 11.82 -11.69
N ALA A 47 13.17 10.98 -12.69
CA ALA A 47 12.23 9.86 -12.53
C ALA A 47 12.66 8.88 -11.42
N ARG A 48 13.95 8.53 -11.32
CA ARG A 48 14.48 7.69 -10.24
C ARG A 48 14.35 8.34 -8.87
N LYS A 49 14.63 9.64 -8.75
CA LYS A 49 14.48 10.38 -7.49
C LYS A 49 13.02 10.39 -7.03
N ILE A 50 12.09 10.69 -7.92
CA ILE A 50 10.64 10.69 -7.61
C ILE A 50 10.19 9.28 -7.21
N TYR A 51 10.59 8.26 -7.97
CA TYR A 51 10.26 6.87 -7.65
C TYR A 51 10.83 6.44 -6.30
N GLY A 52 12.12 6.70 -6.03
CA GLY A 52 12.75 6.40 -4.75
C GLY A 52 12.09 7.13 -3.57
N ALA A 53 11.73 8.41 -3.73
CA ALA A 53 11.00 9.17 -2.71
C ALA A 53 9.61 8.58 -2.45
N SER A 54 8.88 8.20 -3.50
CA SER A 54 7.56 7.57 -3.37
C SER A 54 7.63 6.20 -2.68
N LEU A 55 8.66 5.39 -2.99
CA LEU A 55 8.90 4.11 -2.32
C LEU A 55 9.23 4.30 -0.84
N LEU A 56 10.03 5.32 -0.50
CA LEU A 56 10.35 5.63 0.89
C LEU A 56 9.09 6.04 1.67
N ALA A 57 8.22 6.85 1.08
CA ALA A 57 6.94 7.21 1.70
C ALA A 57 6.04 5.98 1.91
N LEU A 58 5.96 5.08 0.93
CA LEU A 58 5.23 3.81 1.06
C LEU A 58 5.83 2.92 2.17
N PHE A 59 7.16 2.83 2.24
CA PHE A 59 7.88 2.08 3.26
C PHE A 59 7.55 2.58 4.67
N ILE A 60 7.67 3.89 4.90
CA ILE A 60 7.38 4.51 6.20
C ILE A 60 5.93 4.30 6.61
N THR A 61 4.99 4.58 5.71
CA THR A 61 3.55 4.42 5.99
C THR A 61 3.15 2.96 6.23
N ALA A 62 3.76 2.01 5.52
CA ALA A 62 3.55 0.58 5.76
C ALA A 62 4.02 0.15 7.16
N ILE A 63 5.19 0.63 7.62
CA ILE A 63 5.67 0.36 8.99
C ILE A 63 4.69 0.88 10.03
N LEU A 64 4.19 2.11 9.86
CA LEU A 64 3.24 2.71 10.79
C LEU A 64 1.94 1.90 10.87
N VAL A 65 1.35 1.53 9.72
CA VAL A 65 0.15 0.68 9.66
C VAL A 65 0.40 -0.66 10.33
N MET A 66 1.49 -1.34 9.98
CA MET A 66 1.82 -2.66 10.51
C MET A 66 2.01 -2.60 12.03
N THR A 67 2.69 -1.58 12.54
CA THR A 67 2.94 -1.41 13.98
C THR A 67 1.66 -1.14 14.75
N LEU A 68 0.85 -0.17 14.30
CA LEU A 68 -0.42 0.17 14.97
C LEU A 68 -1.37 -1.02 14.98
N LYS A 69 -1.50 -1.73 13.85
CA LYS A 69 -2.38 -2.90 13.75
C LYS A 69 -1.81 -4.14 14.47
N ALA A 70 -0.50 -4.26 14.63
CA ALA A 70 0.09 -5.28 15.48
C ALA A 70 -0.23 -5.02 16.96
N ILE A 71 -0.19 -3.76 17.41
CA ILE A 71 -0.60 -3.39 18.78
C ILE A 71 -2.08 -3.70 19.00
N THR A 72 -2.95 -3.33 18.05
CA THR A 72 -4.37 -3.74 18.03
C THR A 72 -4.53 -5.25 18.22
N TYR A 73 -3.78 -6.03 17.44
CA TYR A 73 -3.91 -7.48 17.46
C TYR A 73 -3.42 -8.09 18.78
N SER A 74 -2.30 -7.60 19.32
CA SER A 74 -1.81 -8.00 20.65
C SER A 74 -2.86 -7.73 21.72
N PHE A 75 -3.44 -6.54 21.73
CA PHE A 75 -4.49 -6.19 22.69
C PHE A 75 -5.66 -7.17 22.64
N VAL A 76 -6.09 -7.59 21.44
CA VAL A 76 -7.18 -8.56 21.26
C VAL A 76 -6.81 -9.93 21.81
N GLU A 77 -5.61 -10.44 21.53
CA GLU A 77 -5.19 -11.76 22.02
C GLU A 77 -4.96 -11.75 23.53
N ASP A 78 -4.30 -10.72 24.06
CA ASP A 78 -4.02 -10.56 25.49
C ASP A 78 -5.31 -10.44 26.30
N ASN A 79 -6.37 -9.86 25.72
CA ASN A 79 -7.66 -9.65 26.39
C ASN A 79 -8.75 -10.64 26.02
N ARG A 80 -8.44 -11.68 25.24
CA ARG A 80 -9.46 -12.65 24.76
C ARG A 80 -10.11 -13.44 25.88
N MET A 81 -9.35 -13.69 26.95
CA MET A 81 -9.74 -14.50 28.10
C MET A 81 -9.68 -13.71 29.42
N THR A 82 -9.56 -12.38 29.35
CA THR A 82 -9.53 -11.52 30.54
C THR A 82 -10.89 -10.90 30.78
N GLY A 83 -11.12 -10.53 32.03
CA GLY A 83 -12.27 -9.75 32.45
C GLY A 83 -11.83 -8.73 33.50
N PHE A 84 -12.72 -7.79 33.78
CA PHE A 84 -12.54 -6.75 34.77
C PHE A 84 -13.80 -6.59 35.60
N LEU A 85 -13.65 -6.03 36.79
CA LEU A 85 -14.78 -5.73 37.66
C LEU A 85 -15.55 -4.55 37.07
N PHE A 86 -16.80 -4.79 36.70
CA PHE A 86 -17.73 -3.80 36.20
C PHE A 86 -18.73 -3.42 37.30
N ASP A 87 -18.80 -2.13 37.60
CA ASP A 87 -19.73 -1.57 38.57
C ASP A 87 -20.95 -0.98 37.82
N PRO A 88 -22.10 -1.68 37.77
CA PRO A 88 -23.27 -1.21 37.04
C PRO A 88 -23.98 -0.02 37.71
N ASP A 89 -23.69 0.27 38.98
CA ASP A 89 -24.35 1.34 39.73
C ASP A 89 -23.39 1.96 40.75
N THR A 90 -22.67 2.99 40.29
CA THR A 90 -21.76 3.78 41.13
C THR A 90 -22.47 4.52 42.27
N THR A 91 -23.81 4.54 42.29
CA THR A 91 -24.62 5.28 43.27
C THR A 91 -25.33 4.40 44.30
N SER A 92 -25.54 3.10 44.02
CA SER A 92 -26.14 2.17 44.99
C SER A 92 -25.21 0.99 45.30
N SER A 93 -24.71 0.96 46.53
CA SER A 93 -23.83 -0.10 47.06
C SER A 93 -24.51 -1.47 47.20
N THR A 94 -25.75 -1.61 46.72
CA THR A 94 -26.57 -2.81 46.80
C THR A 94 -26.56 -3.65 45.52
N ASN A 95 -26.07 -3.12 44.40
CA ASN A 95 -25.94 -3.88 43.17
C ASN A 95 -24.58 -4.58 43.12
N GLY A 96 -24.58 -5.91 43.06
CA GLY A 96 -23.35 -6.70 43.07
C GLY A 96 -22.48 -6.41 41.84
N ASN A 97 -21.17 -6.26 42.06
CA ASN A 97 -20.19 -6.12 40.98
C ASN A 97 -20.25 -7.32 40.02
N ILE A 98 -20.13 -7.07 38.72
CA ILE A 98 -20.11 -8.12 37.69
C ILE A 98 -18.68 -8.23 37.16
N ILE A 99 -18.19 -9.45 36.91
CA ILE A 99 -16.95 -9.62 36.16
C ILE A 99 -17.30 -9.58 34.66
N MET A 100 -16.96 -8.49 33.98
CA MET A 100 -17.23 -8.29 32.56
C MET A 100 -15.99 -8.65 31.72
N ALA A 101 -16.18 -9.30 30.58
CA ALA A 101 -15.09 -9.62 29.66
C ALA A 101 -14.50 -8.36 29.07
N ALA A 102 -13.18 -8.35 28.88
CA ALA A 102 -12.49 -7.21 28.30
C ALA A 102 -12.87 -6.96 26.82
N LEU A 103 -13.38 -7.99 26.13
CA LEU A 103 -13.83 -7.91 24.74
C LEU A 103 -15.28 -8.38 24.59
N PRO A 104 -16.03 -7.84 23.61
CA PRO A 104 -17.38 -8.29 23.34
C PRO A 104 -17.36 -9.68 22.68
N ARG A 105 -18.51 -10.34 22.67
CA ARG A 105 -18.67 -11.67 22.06
C ARG A 105 -18.40 -11.64 20.55
N MET A 106 -18.87 -10.61 19.88
CA MET A 106 -18.73 -10.42 18.43
C MET A 106 -17.82 -9.23 18.16
N LEU A 107 -16.55 -9.51 17.87
CA LEU A 107 -15.53 -8.52 17.53
C LEU A 107 -15.00 -8.75 16.11
N HIS A 108 -15.04 -7.72 15.27
CA HIS A 108 -14.46 -7.76 13.92
C HIS A 108 -12.92 -7.68 14.00
N THR A 109 -12.25 -8.83 13.82
CA THR A 109 -10.78 -8.90 13.78
C THR A 109 -10.21 -9.05 12.37
N LEU A 110 -11.05 -9.42 11.39
CA LEU A 110 -10.62 -9.69 10.02
C LEU A 110 -9.98 -8.46 9.34
N PRO A 111 -10.55 -7.24 9.41
CA PRO A 111 -9.95 -6.07 8.74
C PRO A 111 -8.55 -5.75 9.26
N THR A 112 -8.31 -5.89 10.57
CA THR A 112 -6.98 -5.70 11.18
C THR A 112 -5.98 -6.70 10.63
N LYS A 113 -6.34 -7.99 10.56
CA LYS A 113 -5.46 -9.04 10.00
C LYS A 113 -5.12 -8.77 8.54
N LEU A 114 -6.12 -8.40 7.74
CA LEU A 114 -5.91 -8.03 6.33
C LEU A 114 -4.97 -6.83 6.19
N ALA A 115 -5.15 -5.79 7.01
CA ALA A 115 -4.28 -4.62 6.99
C ALA A 115 -2.82 -4.95 7.35
N ILE A 116 -2.58 -5.85 8.32
CA ILE A 116 -1.23 -6.32 8.65
C ILE A 116 -0.59 -7.03 7.45
N ILE A 117 -1.31 -7.97 6.83
CA ILE A 117 -0.82 -8.74 5.68
C ILE A 117 -0.49 -7.79 4.51
N ILE A 118 -1.38 -6.86 4.20
CA ILE A 118 -1.20 -5.92 3.09
C ILE A 118 -0.06 -4.93 3.37
N ALA A 119 0.08 -4.46 4.62
CA ALA A 119 1.21 -3.64 5.03
C ALA A 119 2.53 -4.40 4.89
N ALA A 120 2.56 -5.69 5.28
CA ALA A 120 3.74 -6.53 5.10
C ALA A 120 4.11 -6.72 3.62
N ILE A 121 3.14 -6.98 2.73
CA ILE A 121 3.36 -7.04 1.28
C ILE A 121 3.92 -5.72 0.77
N SER A 122 3.29 -4.60 1.12
CA SER A 122 3.76 -3.26 0.72
C SER A 122 5.18 -2.97 1.21
N LEU A 123 5.51 -3.40 2.44
CA LEU A 123 6.84 -3.23 3.02
C LEU A 123 7.89 -4.05 2.26
N SER A 124 7.59 -5.31 1.93
CA SER A 124 8.48 -6.16 1.14
C SER A 124 8.71 -5.59 -0.27
N LEU A 125 7.65 -5.13 -0.94
CA LEU A 125 7.73 -4.51 -2.26
C LEU A 125 8.55 -3.21 -2.22
N ALA A 126 8.28 -2.33 -1.26
CA ALA A 126 9.00 -1.08 -1.11
C ALA A 126 10.49 -1.33 -0.84
N THR A 127 10.81 -2.27 0.06
CA THR A 127 12.19 -2.63 0.40
C THR A 127 12.93 -3.20 -0.81
N GLY A 128 12.34 -4.19 -1.50
CA GLY A 128 12.95 -4.83 -2.65
C GLY A 128 13.21 -3.85 -3.79
N HIS A 129 12.21 -3.03 -4.13
CA HIS A 129 12.38 -2.03 -5.19
C HIS A 129 13.32 -0.90 -4.80
N LEU A 130 13.35 -0.47 -3.53
CA LEU A 130 14.29 0.54 -3.07
C LEU A 130 15.74 0.02 -3.14
N ALA A 131 15.97 -1.23 -2.72
CA ALA A 131 17.27 -1.87 -2.85
C ALA A 131 17.74 -1.93 -4.31
N LEU A 132 16.85 -2.30 -5.24
CA LEU A 132 17.16 -2.31 -6.67
C LEU A 132 17.49 -0.90 -7.20
N VAL A 133 16.75 0.13 -6.77
CA VAL A 133 17.03 1.53 -7.15
C VAL A 133 18.39 2.00 -6.63
N ILE A 134 18.77 1.60 -5.41
CA ILE A 134 20.07 1.94 -4.80
C ILE A 134 21.21 1.22 -5.53
N ILE A 135 21.09 -0.08 -5.75
CA ILE A 135 22.11 -0.90 -6.43
C ILE A 135 22.33 -0.41 -7.86
N ASP A 136 21.24 -0.13 -8.57
CA ASP A 136 21.28 0.30 -9.98
C ASP A 136 21.27 1.83 -10.12
N TRP A 137 21.62 2.57 -9.07
CA TRP A 137 21.54 4.03 -9.05
C TRP A 137 22.40 4.67 -10.14
N LYS A 138 23.63 4.15 -10.32
CA LYS A 138 24.61 4.68 -11.28
C LYS A 138 24.35 4.21 -12.71
N SER A 139 24.15 2.90 -12.92
CA SER A 139 24.08 2.29 -14.25
C SER A 139 22.69 2.33 -14.86
N GLY A 140 21.64 2.13 -14.07
CA GLY A 140 20.29 2.07 -14.58
C GLY A 140 19.91 0.89 -15.46
N LYS A 141 20.81 -0.08 -15.67
CA LYS A 141 20.63 -1.11 -16.70
C LYS A 141 19.45 -2.03 -16.40
N ARG A 142 19.23 -2.34 -15.12
CA ARG A 142 18.21 -3.31 -14.68
C ARG A 142 16.87 -2.63 -14.44
N THR A 143 16.87 -1.48 -13.79
CA THR A 143 15.66 -0.71 -13.43
C THR A 143 15.01 0.00 -14.62
N GLN A 144 15.73 0.16 -15.73
CA GLN A 144 15.21 0.76 -16.96
C GLN A 144 14.73 -0.28 -17.99
N SER A 145 14.95 -1.58 -17.75
CA SER A 145 14.48 -2.60 -18.69
C SER A 145 12.95 -2.54 -18.82
N ASN A 146 12.46 -2.85 -20.02
CA ASN A 146 11.02 -2.81 -20.30
C ASN A 146 10.26 -3.82 -19.43
N ALA A 147 10.81 -5.03 -19.29
CA ALA A 147 10.26 -6.08 -18.43
C ALA A 147 10.17 -5.62 -16.98
N PHE A 148 11.24 -5.00 -16.44
CA PHE A 148 11.24 -4.50 -15.07
C PHE A 148 10.18 -3.41 -14.86
N ARG A 149 10.08 -2.43 -15.77
CA ARG A 149 9.10 -1.35 -15.67
C ARG A 149 7.65 -1.86 -15.76
N ARG A 150 7.38 -2.80 -16.67
CA ARG A 150 6.07 -3.45 -16.81
C ARG A 150 5.68 -4.22 -15.55
N ASN A 151 6.59 -5.05 -15.02
CA ASN A 151 6.34 -5.84 -13.82
C ASN A 151 6.14 -4.93 -12.59
N THR A 152 6.99 -3.91 -12.44
CA THR A 152 6.89 -2.90 -11.38
C THR A 152 5.54 -2.19 -11.42
N MET A 153 5.10 -1.75 -12.60
CA MET A 153 3.79 -1.13 -12.80
C MET A 153 2.66 -2.06 -12.36
N PHE A 154 2.64 -3.30 -12.86
CA PHE A 154 1.58 -4.25 -12.54
C PHE A 154 1.52 -4.55 -11.04
N ILE A 155 2.67 -4.86 -10.42
CA ILE A 155 2.78 -5.19 -9.00
C ILE A 155 2.28 -4.04 -8.12
N HIS A 156 2.67 -2.79 -8.41
CA HIS A 156 2.23 -1.64 -7.61
C HIS A 156 0.77 -1.27 -7.82
N ILE A 157 0.21 -1.51 -9.01
CA ILE A 157 -1.24 -1.36 -9.23
C ILE A 157 -2.01 -2.37 -8.37
N VAL A 158 -1.61 -3.65 -8.39
CA VAL A 158 -2.23 -4.69 -7.55
C VAL A 158 -2.10 -4.32 -6.08
N ASN A 159 -0.92 -3.88 -5.63
CA ASN A 159 -0.71 -3.44 -4.26
C ASN A 159 -1.63 -2.27 -3.87
N ALA A 160 -1.76 -1.24 -4.72
CA ALA A 160 -2.66 -0.11 -4.47
C ALA A 160 -4.13 -0.52 -4.36
N ILE A 161 -4.57 -1.49 -5.18
CA ILE A 161 -5.92 -2.08 -5.10
C ILE A 161 -6.11 -2.83 -3.77
N LEU A 162 -5.13 -3.64 -3.35
CA LEU A 162 -5.19 -4.34 -2.06
C LEU A 162 -5.28 -3.36 -0.88
N VAL A 163 -4.48 -2.29 -0.89
CA VAL A 163 -4.53 -1.24 0.14
C VAL A 163 -5.90 -0.55 0.15
N LEU A 164 -6.49 -0.29 -1.02
CA LEU A 164 -7.85 0.25 -1.12
C LEU A 164 -8.88 -0.69 -0.48
N PHE A 165 -8.83 -2.00 -0.78
CA PHE A 165 -9.73 -2.97 -0.17
C PHE A 165 -9.59 -3.03 1.35
N ALA A 166 -8.37 -2.98 1.89
CA ALA A 166 -8.16 -2.92 3.34
C ALA A 166 -8.77 -1.66 3.97
N LEU A 167 -8.58 -0.50 3.35
CA LEU A 167 -9.15 0.76 3.80
C LEU A 167 -10.69 0.69 3.81
N VAL A 168 -11.29 0.28 2.68
CA VAL A 168 -12.75 0.15 2.57
C VAL A 168 -13.30 -0.83 3.59
N ALA A 169 -12.62 -1.98 3.80
CA ALA A 169 -13.03 -2.96 4.80
C ALA A 169 -13.03 -2.36 6.21
N ILE A 170 -11.95 -1.68 6.62
CA ILE A 170 -11.84 -1.03 7.94
C ILE A 170 -12.95 0.01 8.13
N TYR A 171 -13.14 0.91 7.16
CA TYR A 171 -14.15 1.96 7.26
C TYR A 171 -15.56 1.40 7.29
N THR A 172 -15.86 0.41 6.43
CA THR A 172 -17.18 -0.23 6.40
C THR A 172 -17.46 -0.95 7.72
N THR A 173 -16.49 -1.67 8.28
CA THR A 173 -16.69 -2.33 9.59
C THR A 173 -16.85 -1.33 10.73
N HIS A 174 -16.15 -0.20 10.68
CA HIS A 174 -16.29 0.84 11.69
C HIS A 174 -17.68 1.49 11.61
N THR A 175 -18.13 1.89 10.42
CA THR A 175 -19.44 2.52 10.22
C THR A 175 -20.59 1.59 10.59
N ASN A 176 -20.44 0.28 10.36
CA ASN A 176 -21.46 -0.72 10.71
C ASN A 176 -21.31 -1.26 12.15
N SER A 177 -20.36 -0.73 12.92
CA SER A 177 -20.13 -1.13 14.31
C SER A 177 -21.28 -0.69 15.21
N SER A 178 -21.64 -1.53 16.17
CA SER A 178 -22.66 -1.22 17.17
C SER A 178 -22.12 -0.26 18.22
N THR A 179 -23.00 0.53 18.83
CA THR A 179 -22.64 1.37 19.99
C THR A 179 -22.93 0.63 21.29
N TYR A 180 -22.07 0.81 22.28
CA TYR A 180 -22.29 0.26 23.62
C TYR A 180 -23.54 0.91 24.24
N ARG A 181 -24.41 0.08 24.84
CA ARG A 181 -25.61 0.53 25.56
C ARG A 181 -25.40 0.35 27.07
N PRO A 182 -25.26 1.44 27.84
CA PRO A 182 -25.07 1.38 29.30
C PRO A 182 -26.23 0.70 30.03
N THR A 183 -27.47 0.93 29.58
CA THR A 183 -28.67 0.39 30.25
C THR A 183 -28.80 -1.12 30.12
N TYR A 184 -28.13 -1.75 29.16
CA TYR A 184 -28.27 -3.19 28.93
C TYR A 184 -27.79 -4.01 30.13
N ILE A 185 -26.69 -3.61 30.74
CA ILE A 185 -26.12 -4.34 31.89
C ILE A 185 -27.00 -4.12 33.12
N SER A 186 -27.48 -2.89 33.36
CA SER A 186 -28.36 -2.60 34.50
C SER A 186 -29.75 -3.23 34.35
N GLU A 187 -30.31 -3.29 33.14
CA GLU A 187 -31.54 -4.04 32.85
C GLU A 187 -31.37 -5.55 33.11
N LEU A 188 -30.20 -6.09 32.73
CA LEU A 188 -29.89 -7.50 32.94
C LEU A 188 -29.73 -7.85 34.43
N THR A 189 -29.07 -6.99 35.21
CA THR A 189 -28.94 -7.19 36.66
C THR A 189 -30.26 -6.99 37.39
N ALA A 190 -31.07 -6.00 37.02
CA ALA A 190 -32.36 -5.74 37.66
C ALA A 190 -33.37 -6.87 37.45
N ASN A 191 -33.36 -7.51 36.27
CA ASN A 191 -34.27 -8.62 35.95
C ASN A 191 -33.79 -9.97 36.48
N SER A 192 -32.52 -10.09 36.87
CA SER A 192 -31.97 -11.32 37.42
C SER A 192 -32.22 -11.37 38.93
N THR A 193 -33.30 -12.02 39.37
CA THR A 193 -33.66 -12.21 40.80
C THR A 193 -32.68 -13.07 41.61
N SER A 194 -31.51 -13.42 41.06
CA SER A 194 -30.55 -14.32 41.68
C SER A 194 -29.47 -13.52 42.42
N THR A 195 -29.32 -13.79 43.72
CA THR A 195 -28.41 -13.15 44.68
C THR A 195 -26.92 -13.45 44.44
N THR A 196 -26.62 -13.92 43.24
CA THR A 196 -25.29 -14.07 42.65
C THR A 196 -25.53 -13.81 41.18
N PRO A 197 -24.86 -12.84 40.53
CA PRO A 197 -25.00 -12.67 39.09
C PRO A 197 -24.42 -13.93 38.42
N THR A 198 -25.27 -14.94 38.25
CA THR A 198 -25.04 -16.17 37.50
C THR A 198 -25.15 -15.83 36.02
N ILE A 199 -24.47 -14.77 35.60
CA ILE A 199 -24.16 -14.53 34.19
C ILE A 199 -22.91 -15.34 33.81
N ALA A 200 -22.18 -15.81 34.82
CA ALA A 200 -21.21 -16.88 34.69
C ALA A 200 -21.90 -18.25 34.72
N SER A 201 -21.83 -18.99 33.61
CA SER A 201 -21.96 -20.44 33.67
C SER A 201 -20.85 -20.97 34.60
N PRO A 202 -21.00 -22.09 35.33
CA PRO A 202 -19.88 -22.73 36.03
C PRO A 202 -18.68 -23.03 35.12
N SER A 203 -18.87 -22.99 33.79
CA SER A 203 -17.83 -23.11 32.77
C SER A 203 -17.21 -21.78 32.29
N ASP A 204 -17.79 -20.62 32.60
CA ASP A 204 -17.31 -19.31 32.10
C ASP A 204 -17.56 -18.22 33.16
N PRO A 205 -16.57 -17.84 33.99
CA PRO A 205 -16.76 -16.95 35.14
C PRO A 205 -17.00 -15.47 34.78
N VAL A 206 -17.13 -15.15 33.49
CA VAL A 206 -17.08 -13.78 32.98
C VAL A 206 -18.29 -13.48 32.09
N PHE A 207 -18.99 -12.37 32.35
CA PHE A 207 -20.04 -11.86 31.47
C PHE A 207 -19.44 -11.26 30.20
N ARG A 208 -19.75 -11.83 29.04
CA ARG A 208 -19.29 -11.31 27.75
C ARG A 208 -20.42 -10.58 27.03
N TYR A 209 -20.24 -9.28 26.77
CA TYR A 209 -21.24 -8.45 26.10
C TYR A 209 -21.61 -9.02 24.72
N ASP A 210 -22.87 -9.38 24.54
CA ASP A 210 -23.34 -10.16 23.39
C ASP A 210 -24.32 -9.41 22.48
N ARG A 211 -24.64 -8.15 22.80
CA ARG A 211 -25.58 -7.34 22.02
C ARG A 211 -24.87 -6.54 20.93
N GLY A 212 -25.00 -6.99 19.69
CA GLY A 212 -24.45 -6.29 18.52
C GLY A 212 -23.07 -6.81 18.12
N THR A 213 -22.43 -6.11 17.19
CA THR A 213 -21.10 -6.47 16.68
C THR A 213 -20.24 -5.23 16.65
N PHE A 214 -19.01 -5.37 17.13
CA PHE A 214 -18.12 -4.25 17.38
C PHE A 214 -16.84 -4.40 16.58
N ASP A 215 -16.31 -3.28 16.10
CA ASP A 215 -14.87 -3.12 15.90
C ASP A 215 -14.21 -2.69 17.23
N LEU A 216 -12.90 -2.87 17.33
CA LEU A 216 -12.19 -2.56 18.57
C LEU A 216 -12.20 -1.07 18.89
N GLU A 217 -12.23 -0.21 17.86
CA GLU A 217 -12.30 1.23 18.05
C GLU A 217 -13.59 1.61 18.76
N THR A 218 -14.75 1.22 18.23
CA THR A 218 -16.04 1.60 18.82
C THR A 218 -16.19 1.00 20.21
N TRP A 219 -15.71 -0.23 20.43
CA TRP A 219 -15.70 -0.85 21.76
C TRP A 219 -14.88 -0.04 22.77
N ALA A 220 -13.59 0.17 22.49
CA ALA A 220 -12.69 0.87 23.40
C ALA A 220 -13.10 2.34 23.59
N CYS A 221 -13.48 3.03 22.52
CA CYS A 221 -13.90 4.43 22.59
C CYS A 221 -15.24 4.62 23.30
N SER A 222 -16.12 3.62 23.32
CA SER A 222 -17.34 3.69 24.11
C SER A 222 -17.07 3.42 25.59
N LEU A 223 -16.24 2.41 25.91
CA LEU A 223 -15.97 2.02 27.29
C LEU A 223 -15.10 3.02 28.07
N LYS A 224 -14.24 3.79 27.40
CA LYS A 224 -13.39 4.79 28.09
C LYS A 224 -14.18 5.87 28.86
N SER A 225 -15.47 6.04 28.59
CA SER A 225 -16.35 7.01 29.27
C SER A 225 -17.40 6.37 30.16
N VAL A 226 -17.42 5.04 30.28
CA VAL A 226 -18.41 4.33 31.10
C VAL A 226 -17.89 4.26 32.53
N GLU A 227 -18.67 4.77 33.48
CA GLU A 227 -18.28 4.82 34.91
C GLU A 227 -17.98 3.41 35.47
N GLY A 228 -18.80 2.43 35.11
CA GLY A 228 -18.61 1.03 35.52
C GLY A 228 -17.33 0.37 35.02
N ALA A 229 -16.64 0.95 34.02
CA ALA A 229 -15.37 0.46 33.50
C ALA A 229 -14.15 1.20 34.09
N GLY A 230 -14.30 1.85 35.25
CA GLY A 230 -13.27 2.70 35.86
C GLY A 230 -11.89 2.06 35.97
N MET A 231 -11.80 0.76 36.30
CA MET A 231 -10.53 0.04 36.46
C MET A 231 -9.71 -0.07 35.16
N VAL A 232 -10.37 -0.11 34.01
CA VAL A 232 -9.76 -0.35 32.69
C VAL A 232 -9.89 0.86 31.76
N ARG A 233 -10.34 1.99 32.33
CA ARG A 233 -10.65 3.20 31.59
C ARG A 233 -9.45 3.74 30.82
N ASP A 234 -8.29 3.77 31.45
CA ASP A 234 -7.07 4.32 30.87
C ASP A 234 -6.52 3.42 29.75
N ASP A 235 -6.61 2.10 29.91
CA ASP A 235 -6.24 1.13 28.88
C ASP A 235 -7.14 1.26 27.65
N TYR A 236 -8.46 1.38 27.84
CA TYR A 236 -9.38 1.62 26.72
C TYR A 236 -9.23 3.01 26.10
N ALA A 237 -8.89 4.04 26.88
CA ALA A 237 -8.60 5.36 26.33
C ALA A 237 -7.36 5.34 25.43
N LYS A 238 -6.31 4.63 25.86
CA LYS A 238 -5.11 4.39 25.05
C LYS A 238 -5.44 3.57 23.81
N GLN A 239 -6.18 2.47 23.95
CA GLN A 239 -6.57 1.62 22.81
C GLN A 239 -7.44 2.37 21.80
N CYS A 240 -8.40 3.16 22.27
CA CYS A 240 -9.22 4.04 21.42
C CYS A 240 -8.35 5.00 20.59
N SER A 241 -7.33 5.59 21.21
CA SER A 241 -6.39 6.49 20.53
C SER A 241 -5.57 5.76 19.46
N ILE A 242 -5.10 4.56 19.77
CA ILE A 242 -4.34 3.69 18.84
C ILE A 242 -5.20 3.27 17.66
N GLU A 243 -6.45 2.84 17.88
CA GLU A 243 -7.36 2.46 16.80
C GLU A 243 -7.70 3.64 15.89
N THR A 244 -8.01 4.79 16.49
CA THR A 244 -8.31 6.03 15.74
C THR A 244 -7.13 6.42 14.86
N ALA A 245 -5.90 6.39 15.42
CA ALA A 245 -4.67 6.65 14.67
C ALA A 245 -4.45 5.57 13.59
N GLY A 246 -4.71 4.30 13.92
CA GLY A 246 -4.63 3.15 13.02
C GLY A 246 -5.55 3.28 11.82
N ARG A 247 -6.78 3.78 11.98
CA ARG A 247 -7.67 4.09 10.86
C ARG A 247 -7.21 5.32 10.08
N ALA A 248 -6.78 6.37 10.77
CA ALA A 248 -6.32 7.60 10.13
C ALA A 248 -5.09 7.36 9.24
N VAL A 249 -4.12 6.56 9.68
CA VAL A 249 -2.89 6.26 8.93
C VAL A 249 -3.12 5.42 7.67
N MET A 250 -4.25 4.71 7.57
CA MET A 250 -4.60 3.99 6.34
C MET A 250 -4.81 4.94 5.15
N VAL A 251 -5.20 6.20 5.39
CA VAL A 251 -5.39 7.21 4.33
C VAL A 251 -4.08 7.63 3.66
N PRO A 252 -3.04 8.12 4.39
CA PRO A 252 -1.75 8.41 3.77
C PRO A 252 -1.08 7.15 3.20
N PHE A 253 -1.32 5.96 3.78
CA PHE A 253 -0.85 4.70 3.21
C PHE A 253 -1.46 4.41 1.83
N LEU A 254 -2.77 4.61 1.68
CA LEU A 254 -3.45 4.56 0.38
C LEU A 254 -2.84 5.55 -0.61
N ILE A 255 -2.70 6.81 -0.21
CA ILE A 255 -2.16 7.86 -1.07
C ILE A 255 -0.75 7.50 -1.53
N ALA A 256 0.12 7.04 -0.63
CA ALA A 256 1.47 6.61 -0.97
C ALA A 256 1.47 5.44 -1.98
N ALA A 257 0.61 4.42 -1.77
CA ALA A 257 0.50 3.29 -2.68
C ALA A 257 0.05 3.71 -4.08
N TRP A 258 -0.95 4.60 -4.19
CA TRP A 258 -1.42 5.14 -5.46
C TRP A 258 -0.41 6.06 -6.14
N ILE A 259 0.35 6.85 -5.38
CA ILE A 259 1.45 7.65 -5.93
C ILE A 259 2.52 6.74 -6.53
N VAL A 260 2.94 5.69 -5.82
CA VAL A 260 3.93 4.73 -6.33
C VAL A 260 3.41 4.04 -7.60
N ALA A 261 2.15 3.61 -7.61
CA ALA A 261 1.52 3.04 -8.80
C ALA A 261 1.49 4.05 -9.97
N GLY A 262 1.08 5.29 -9.71
CA GLY A 262 1.03 6.37 -10.68
C GLY A 262 2.41 6.73 -11.25
N VAL A 263 3.44 6.81 -10.39
CA VAL A 263 4.83 7.02 -10.81
C VAL A 263 5.34 5.83 -11.63
N SER A 264 4.91 4.60 -11.32
CA SER A 264 5.26 3.40 -12.09
C SER A 264 4.60 3.40 -13.47
N VAL A 265 3.32 3.78 -13.56
CA VAL A 265 2.59 3.94 -14.84
C VAL A 265 3.19 5.07 -15.66
N TRP A 266 3.40 6.24 -15.07
CA TRP A 266 4.06 7.37 -15.74
C TRP A 266 5.45 6.98 -16.20
N GLY A 267 6.21 6.32 -15.33
CA GLY A 267 7.52 5.76 -15.61
C GLY A 267 7.48 4.82 -16.81
N PHE A 268 6.44 3.99 -16.97
CA PHE A 268 6.25 3.11 -18.12
C PHE A 268 5.81 3.84 -19.40
N VAL A 269 4.80 4.71 -19.34
CA VAL A 269 4.15 5.33 -20.52
C VAL A 269 4.88 6.57 -21.04
N GLY A 270 5.35 7.46 -20.15
CA GLY A 270 5.76 8.82 -20.54
C GLY A 270 7.08 9.32 -19.94
N GLY A 271 7.31 9.11 -18.65
CA GLY A 271 8.52 9.53 -17.93
C GLY A 271 9.78 8.76 -18.33
N GLY A 272 9.61 7.60 -18.95
CA GLY A 272 10.65 6.84 -19.61
C GLY A 272 10.46 6.80 -21.12
N ARG A 273 9.89 7.86 -21.73
CA ARG A 273 9.95 8.06 -23.18
C ARG A 273 11.41 7.81 -23.55
N ARG A 274 11.60 6.70 -24.23
CA ARG A 274 12.85 6.39 -24.90
C ARG A 274 13.11 7.66 -25.71
N GLY A 275 14.23 8.34 -25.46
CA GLY A 275 14.80 9.11 -26.55
C GLY A 275 14.88 8.18 -27.77
N PRO A 276 15.05 8.69 -28.99
CA PRO A 276 15.29 7.84 -30.17
C PRO A 276 16.31 6.69 -29.95
N ASP A 277 17.15 6.78 -28.91
CA ASP A 277 18.14 5.80 -28.47
C ASP A 277 17.68 4.76 -27.42
N GLY A 278 16.55 4.95 -26.74
CA GLY A 278 16.06 4.02 -25.71
C GLY A 278 15.35 2.78 -26.25
N GLU A 279 14.94 2.79 -27.52
CA GLU A 279 14.47 1.59 -28.25
C GLU A 279 15.63 0.63 -28.56
N ARG A 280 16.88 1.12 -28.44
CA ARG A 280 18.11 0.39 -28.81
C ARG A 280 18.85 -0.22 -27.61
N MET A 281 18.33 -0.11 -26.39
CA MET A 281 18.86 -0.85 -25.24
C MET A 281 18.45 -2.33 -25.33
N SER A 282 19.24 -3.12 -26.05
CA SER A 282 19.27 -4.57 -25.86
C SER A 282 19.82 -4.85 -24.46
N THR A 283 18.95 -5.10 -23.49
CA THR A 283 19.36 -5.90 -22.34
C THR A 283 19.49 -7.34 -22.83
N ASP A 284 20.37 -8.16 -22.25
CA ASP A 284 20.52 -9.57 -22.68
C ASP A 284 19.16 -10.32 -22.69
N GLU A 285 18.22 -9.89 -21.83
CA GLU A 285 16.82 -10.36 -21.80
C GLU A 285 16.02 -10.02 -23.07
N VAL A 286 16.25 -8.86 -23.69
CA VAL A 286 15.58 -8.44 -24.94
C VAL A 286 16.13 -9.21 -26.14
N GLY A 287 17.40 -9.62 -26.13
CA GLY A 287 17.95 -10.52 -27.16
C GLY A 287 17.23 -11.88 -27.19
N VAL A 288 16.80 -12.38 -26.03
CA VAL A 288 16.03 -13.63 -25.91
C VAL A 288 14.55 -13.45 -26.28
N GLU A 289 13.93 -12.32 -25.92
CA GLU A 289 12.52 -12.03 -26.30
C GLU A 289 12.37 -11.67 -27.79
N MET A 290 13.29 -10.91 -28.38
CA MET A 290 13.29 -10.55 -29.80
C MET A 290 13.70 -11.73 -30.70
N GLY A 291 14.56 -12.64 -30.20
CA GLY A 291 14.88 -13.89 -30.90
C GLY A 291 13.66 -14.81 -31.10
N LYS A 292 12.66 -14.73 -30.22
CA LYS A 292 11.38 -15.45 -30.40
C LYS A 292 10.46 -14.85 -31.46
N MET A 293 10.61 -13.55 -31.77
CA MET A 293 9.83 -12.90 -32.83
C MET A 293 10.47 -13.03 -34.22
N ASN A 294 11.77 -13.36 -34.27
CA ASN A 294 12.51 -13.66 -35.50
C ASN A 294 12.64 -15.16 -35.80
N ALA A 295 11.88 -16.02 -35.10
CA ALA A 295 11.68 -17.40 -35.55
C ALA A 295 10.74 -17.36 -36.76
N THR A 296 11.28 -16.95 -37.91
CA THR A 296 10.67 -17.16 -39.22
C THR A 296 10.57 -18.65 -39.47
N ASP A 297 9.39 -19.07 -39.94
CA ASP A 297 9.06 -20.41 -40.39
C ASP A 297 10.15 -20.97 -41.33
N GLU A 298 10.97 -21.89 -40.82
CA GLU A 298 11.58 -22.97 -41.60
C GLU A 298 10.86 -24.29 -41.28
#